data_AF-A0A1A8WGG0-F1
#
_entry.id   AF-A0A1A8WGG0-F1
#
_cell.length_a   1.000
_cell.length_b   1.000
_cell.length_c   1.000
_cell.angle_alpha   90.00
_cell.angle_beta   90.00
_cell.angle_gamma   90.00
#
_symmetry.space_group_name_H-M   'P 1'
#
loop_
_entity.id
_entity.type
_entity.pdbx_description
1 polymer ?
#
loop_
_entity_poly.entity_id
_entity_poly.type
_entity_poly.pdbx_seq_one_letter_code
_entity_poly.pdbx_strand_id
1 'polypeptide(L)'
;MDLEGYNKLKLTSNRCYYELDTKYVNDGKDEACEKLEKKSGEYTKAALLCMGLIGNLKNYDNLNIFKKMNNYKCNYLNLWAFDRLSKLEENEQLNTKILILTLWKKSEHYEKDCDPSQFGTYIKSTDHITEKKLYDYALNYDELNFRYKENDIIACTRNIEKYISESKELYKQVENECIRDKDAHMKRSCSALKKIQNIYPNNELLNL
;
A
#
# COMPACT_ATOMS: atom_id res chain seq x y z
N MET A 1 12.60 4.97 -11.08
CA MET A 1 13.12 4.09 -10.03
C MET A 1 12.12 2.95 -9.83
N ASP A 2 12.54 1.78 -10.25
CA ASP A 2 11.94 0.45 -10.17
C ASP A 2 11.63 0.05 -8.71
N LEU A 3 10.55 -0.72 -8.52
CA LEU A 3 10.03 -1.14 -7.21
C LEU A 3 11.07 -1.90 -6.36
N GLU A 4 12.07 -2.52 -6.98
CA GLU A 4 13.17 -3.19 -6.29
C GLU A 4 14.11 -2.22 -5.57
N GLY A 5 14.33 -1.01 -6.11
CA GLY A 5 15.15 0.03 -5.46
C GLY A 5 14.52 0.57 -4.18
N TYR A 6 13.19 0.60 -4.10
CA TYR A 6 12.45 1.01 -2.90
C TYR A 6 12.72 0.06 -1.73
N ASN A 7 12.86 -1.25 -1.97
CA ASN A 7 13.01 -2.28 -0.93
C ASN A 7 14.34 -2.23 -0.14
N LYS A 8 15.39 -1.60 -0.70
CA LYS A 8 16.71 -1.50 -0.03
C LYS A 8 16.80 -0.35 0.97
N LEU A 9 15.92 0.63 0.83
CA LEU A 9 15.81 1.75 1.75
C LEU A 9 15.01 1.26 2.97
N LYS A 10 15.53 1.45 4.19
CA LYS A 10 14.87 1.02 5.44
C LYS A 10 13.66 1.93 5.77
N LEU A 11 12.74 2.09 4.83
CA LEU A 11 11.55 2.93 4.88
C LEU A 11 10.44 2.26 5.70
N THR A 12 9.63 3.08 6.38
CA THR A 12 8.47 2.63 7.17
C THR A 12 7.48 1.84 6.32
N SER A 13 7.21 2.27 5.09
CA SER A 13 6.29 1.60 4.15
C SER A 13 6.72 0.18 3.84
N ASN A 14 8.02 -0.06 3.65
CA ASN A 14 8.55 -1.41 3.39
C ASN A 14 8.32 -2.32 4.59
N ARG A 15 8.56 -1.81 5.81
CA ARG A 15 8.28 -2.57 7.04
C ARG A 15 6.79 -2.89 7.15
N CYS A 16 5.91 -1.94 6.85
CA CYS A 16 4.47 -2.16 6.93
C CYS A 16 3.99 -3.23 5.94
N TYR A 17 4.44 -3.19 4.69
CA TYR A 17 4.08 -4.23 3.73
C TYR A 17 4.69 -5.59 4.06
N TYR A 18 5.88 -5.63 4.65
CA TYR A 18 6.46 -6.87 5.17
C TYR A 18 5.61 -7.45 6.31
N GLU A 19 5.11 -6.61 7.23
CA GLU A 19 4.20 -7.07 8.28
C GLU A 19 2.89 -7.61 7.70
N LEU A 20 2.31 -6.96 6.68
CA LEU A 20 1.12 -7.49 5.99
C LEU A 20 1.39 -8.85 5.31
N ASP A 21 2.61 -9.11 4.84
CA ASP A 21 2.98 -10.38 4.22
C ASP A 21 3.13 -11.52 5.23
N THR A 22 3.51 -11.21 6.47
CA THR A 22 4.11 -12.21 7.38
C THR A 22 3.39 -12.35 8.70
N LYS A 23 2.90 -11.25 9.29
CA LYS A 23 2.46 -11.21 10.69
C LYS A 23 1.27 -12.11 10.95
N TYR A 24 0.27 -12.06 10.07
CA TYR A 24 -1.00 -12.79 10.24
C TYR A 24 -1.24 -13.83 9.15
N VAL A 25 -0.24 -14.14 8.31
CA VAL A 25 -0.42 -15.06 7.17
C VAL A 25 -0.93 -16.45 7.60
N ASN A 26 -0.49 -16.95 8.76
CA ASN A 26 -0.93 -18.25 9.27
C ASN A 26 -2.37 -18.25 9.78
N ASP A 27 -2.87 -17.11 10.28
CA ASP A 27 -4.26 -16.96 10.72
C ASP A 27 -5.23 -16.97 9.52
N GLY A 28 -4.69 -16.73 8.33
CA GLY A 28 -5.41 -16.77 7.06
C GLY A 28 -5.40 -18.10 6.34
N LYS A 29 -4.95 -19.19 6.98
CA LYS A 29 -5.14 -20.55 6.43
C LYS A 29 -6.62 -20.81 6.18
N ASP A 30 -6.94 -21.17 4.94
CA ASP A 30 -8.29 -21.37 4.45
C ASP A 30 -8.25 -22.35 3.26
N GLU A 31 -9.17 -23.30 3.23
CA GLU A 31 -9.23 -24.35 2.19
C GLU A 31 -9.31 -23.75 0.77
N ALA A 32 -9.91 -22.56 0.61
CA ALA A 32 -9.97 -21.90 -0.68
C ALA A 32 -8.59 -21.37 -1.13
N CYS A 33 -7.74 -20.96 -0.19
CA CYS A 33 -6.36 -20.56 -0.48
C CYS A 33 -5.45 -21.77 -0.75
N GLU A 34 -5.67 -22.90 -0.07
CA GLU A 34 -4.90 -24.15 -0.27
C GLU A 34 -5.03 -24.68 -1.71
N LYS A 35 -6.14 -24.40 -2.38
CA LYS A 35 -6.35 -24.72 -3.81
C LYS A 35 -5.39 -24.00 -4.75
N LEU A 36 -4.69 -22.96 -4.26
CA LEU A 36 -3.65 -22.24 -4.99
C LEU A 36 -2.24 -22.79 -4.71
N GLU A 37 -2.08 -23.80 -3.86
CA GLU A 37 -0.77 -24.41 -3.57
C GLU A 37 -0.22 -25.24 -4.74
N LYS A 38 1.10 -25.44 -4.75
CA LYS A 38 1.70 -26.44 -5.64
C LYS A 38 1.35 -27.84 -5.16
N LYS A 39 1.35 -28.81 -6.08
CA LYS A 39 1.21 -30.25 -5.77
C LYS A 39 2.25 -30.76 -4.75
N SER A 40 3.37 -30.05 -4.56
CA SER A 40 4.41 -30.36 -3.58
C SER A 40 4.07 -29.92 -2.15
N GLY A 41 2.92 -29.29 -1.91
CA GLY A 41 2.56 -28.71 -0.60
C GLY A 41 3.28 -27.39 -0.29
N GLU A 42 3.97 -26.79 -1.27
CA GLU A 42 4.55 -25.46 -1.15
C GLU A 42 3.52 -24.38 -1.49
N TYR A 43 3.39 -23.39 -0.62
CA TYR A 43 2.57 -22.20 -0.88
C TYR A 43 3.11 -21.42 -2.08
N THR A 44 2.25 -21.17 -3.06
CA THR A 44 2.54 -20.24 -4.16
C THR A 44 2.43 -18.79 -3.69
N LYS A 45 2.93 -17.84 -4.48
CA LYS A 45 2.70 -16.41 -4.21
C LYS A 45 1.20 -16.06 -4.16
N ALA A 46 0.39 -16.72 -4.99
CA ALA A 46 -1.06 -16.54 -4.99
C ALA A 46 -1.70 -17.06 -3.70
N ALA A 47 -1.27 -18.25 -3.23
CA ALA A 47 -1.71 -18.80 -1.95
C ALA A 47 -1.31 -17.90 -0.77
N LEU A 48 -0.06 -17.43 -0.73
CA LEU A 48 0.43 -16.51 0.30
C LEU A 48 -0.33 -15.18 0.32
N LEU A 49 -0.66 -14.63 -0.84
CA LEU A 49 -1.49 -13.42 -0.94
C LEU A 49 -2.90 -13.68 -0.40
N CYS A 50 -3.53 -14.79 -0.80
CA CYS A 50 -4.86 -15.19 -0.33
C CYS A 50 -4.88 -15.33 1.20
N MET A 51 -3.91 -16.06 1.77
CA MET A 51 -3.78 -16.24 3.21
C MET A 51 -3.46 -14.94 3.93
N GLY A 52 -2.50 -14.16 3.43
CA GLY A 52 -2.16 -12.86 4.01
C GLY A 52 -3.37 -11.94 4.08
N LEU A 53 -4.22 -11.93 3.05
CA LEU A 53 -5.45 -11.15 3.05
C LEU A 53 -6.39 -11.58 4.19
N ILE A 54 -6.74 -12.87 4.25
CA ILE A 54 -7.67 -13.39 5.26
C ILE A 54 -7.12 -13.10 6.66
N GLY A 55 -5.84 -13.35 6.88
CA GLY A 55 -5.17 -13.14 8.16
C GLY A 55 -5.20 -11.67 8.60
N ASN A 56 -4.87 -10.75 7.68
CA ASN A 56 -4.95 -9.32 7.93
C ASN A 56 -6.38 -8.84 8.19
N LEU A 57 -7.37 -9.37 7.48
CA LEU A 57 -8.79 -9.03 7.70
C LEU A 57 -9.29 -9.55 9.06
N LYS A 58 -8.96 -10.79 9.46
CA LYS A 58 -9.31 -11.32 10.79
C LYS A 58 -8.69 -10.52 11.93
N ASN A 59 -7.55 -9.89 11.68
CA ASN A 59 -6.81 -9.10 12.66
C ASN A 59 -6.87 -7.58 12.36
N TYR A 60 -7.85 -7.12 11.60
CA TYR A 60 -7.85 -5.77 11.04
C TYR A 60 -7.84 -4.67 12.10
N ASP A 61 -8.53 -4.88 13.22
CA ASP A 61 -8.53 -3.94 14.35
C ASP A 61 -7.18 -3.88 15.08
N ASN A 62 -6.35 -4.91 14.93
CA ASN A 62 -5.00 -4.98 15.49
C ASN A 62 -3.91 -4.48 14.53
N LEU A 63 -4.26 -4.09 13.29
CA LEU A 63 -3.32 -3.54 12.29
C LEU A 63 -2.93 -2.08 12.59
N ASN A 64 -2.20 -1.87 13.68
CA ASN A 64 -1.75 -0.54 14.12
C ASN A 64 -0.37 -0.14 13.58
N ILE A 65 0.02 -0.68 12.42
CA ILE A 65 1.36 -0.57 11.84
C ILE A 65 1.56 0.75 11.05
N PHE A 66 0.49 1.47 10.74
CA PHE A 66 0.50 2.65 9.88
C PHE A 66 0.65 3.98 10.62
N LYS A 67 0.97 3.97 11.93
CA LYS A 67 1.21 5.18 12.74
C LYS A 67 0.06 6.21 12.60
N LYS A 68 0.35 7.48 12.30
CA LYS A 68 -0.64 8.55 12.05
C LYS A 68 -1.64 8.20 10.93
N MET A 69 -1.25 7.30 10.02
CA MET A 69 -2.07 6.87 8.89
C MET A 69 -2.98 5.67 9.21
N ASN A 70 -3.13 5.24 10.47
CA ASN A 70 -3.96 4.08 10.84
C ASN A 70 -5.43 4.21 10.41
N ASN A 71 -5.98 5.41 10.33
CA ASN A 71 -7.34 5.63 9.81
C ASN A 71 -7.48 5.27 8.31
N TYR A 72 -6.36 5.10 7.60
CA TYR A 72 -6.29 4.73 6.20
C TYR A 72 -5.79 3.29 5.99
N LYS A 73 -5.80 2.45 7.04
CA LYS A 73 -5.35 1.04 6.97
C LYS A 73 -6.01 0.25 5.83
N CYS A 74 -7.29 0.48 5.51
CA CYS A 74 -7.91 -0.17 4.36
C CYS A 74 -7.34 0.27 3.00
N ASN A 75 -6.98 1.56 2.85
CA ASN A 75 -6.31 2.04 1.63
C ASN A 75 -4.98 1.30 1.44
N TYR A 76 -4.20 1.15 2.52
CA TYR A 76 -2.96 0.36 2.48
C TYR A 76 -3.21 -1.12 2.17
N LEU A 77 -4.26 -1.72 2.73
CA LEU A 77 -4.58 -3.13 2.46
C LEU A 77 -4.97 -3.35 0.99
N ASN A 78 -5.77 -2.45 0.41
CA ASN A 78 -6.13 -2.47 -1.02
C ASN A 78 -4.88 -2.34 -1.92
N LEU A 79 -3.98 -1.40 -1.60
CA LEU A 79 -2.74 -1.18 -2.34
C LEU A 79 -1.77 -2.37 -2.21
N TRP A 80 -1.60 -2.90 -0.99
CA TRP A 80 -0.77 -4.08 -0.72
C TRP A 80 -1.27 -5.29 -1.51
N ALA A 81 -2.58 -5.58 -1.44
CA ALA A 81 -3.16 -6.72 -2.12
C ALA A 81 -2.92 -6.64 -3.64
N PHE A 82 -3.06 -5.44 -4.22
CA PHE A 82 -2.78 -5.23 -5.63
C PHE A 82 -1.30 -5.31 -5.99
N ASP A 83 -0.41 -4.72 -5.19
CA ASP A 83 1.05 -4.79 -5.40
C ASP A 83 1.57 -6.24 -5.36
N ARG A 84 0.97 -7.10 -4.54
CA ARG A 84 1.27 -8.54 -4.52
C ARG A 84 0.65 -9.26 -5.72
N LEU A 85 -0.61 -8.95 -6.06
CA LEU A 85 -1.29 -9.52 -7.23
C LEU A 85 -0.51 -9.22 -8.53
N SER A 86 -0.01 -8.00 -8.71
CA SER A 86 0.70 -7.60 -9.93
C SER A 86 2.06 -8.29 -10.12
N LYS A 87 2.55 -8.99 -9.09
CA LYS A 87 3.81 -9.78 -9.11
C LYS A 87 3.57 -11.26 -9.40
N LEU A 88 2.33 -11.67 -9.61
CA LEU A 88 1.96 -13.00 -10.07
C LEU A 88 2.09 -13.09 -11.59
N GLU A 89 2.20 -14.32 -12.10
CA GLU A 89 2.11 -14.59 -13.54
C GLU A 89 0.75 -14.13 -14.08
N GLU A 90 0.72 -13.60 -15.30
CA GLU A 90 -0.49 -12.97 -15.86
C GLU A 90 -1.70 -13.92 -15.90
N ASN A 91 -1.47 -15.21 -16.14
CA ASN A 91 -2.50 -16.24 -16.15
C ASN A 91 -3.06 -16.57 -14.75
N GLU A 92 -2.34 -16.25 -13.66
CA GLU A 92 -2.80 -16.45 -12.28
C GLU A 92 -3.54 -15.24 -11.71
N GLN A 93 -3.27 -14.04 -12.24
CA GLN A 93 -3.79 -12.78 -11.69
C GLN A 93 -5.32 -12.73 -11.67
N LEU A 94 -5.99 -13.13 -12.76
CA LEU A 94 -7.45 -13.03 -12.84
C LEU A 94 -8.15 -13.92 -11.81
N ASN A 95 -7.78 -15.20 -11.76
CA ASN A 95 -8.37 -16.17 -10.84
C ASN A 95 -8.08 -15.81 -9.38
N THR A 96 -6.83 -15.39 -9.10
CA THR A 96 -6.44 -14.94 -7.76
C THR A 96 -7.22 -13.70 -7.33
N LYS A 97 -7.40 -12.73 -8.23
CA LYS A 97 -8.18 -11.51 -7.96
C LYS A 97 -9.65 -11.82 -7.64
N ILE A 98 -10.27 -12.71 -8.41
CA ILE A 98 -11.67 -13.13 -8.19
C ILE A 98 -11.80 -13.81 -6.81
N LEU A 99 -10.87 -14.71 -6.47
CA LEU A 99 -10.87 -15.39 -5.18
C LEU A 99 -10.72 -14.39 -4.02
N ILE A 100 -9.72 -13.50 -4.10
CA ILE A 100 -9.47 -12.45 -3.11
C ILE A 100 -10.72 -11.59 -2.90
N LEU A 101 -11.34 -11.09 -3.97
CA LEU A 101 -12.56 -10.29 -3.88
C LEU A 101 -13.70 -11.07 -3.21
N THR A 102 -13.83 -12.36 -3.52
CA THR A 102 -14.86 -13.23 -2.94
C THR A 102 -14.65 -13.41 -1.43
N LEU A 103 -13.42 -13.65 -1.01
CA LEU A 103 -13.07 -13.82 0.40
C LEU A 103 -13.18 -12.50 1.18
N TRP A 104 -12.74 -11.40 0.58
CA TRP A 104 -12.82 -10.08 1.20
C TRP A 104 -14.28 -9.68 1.47
N LYS A 105 -15.19 -9.94 0.53
CA LYS A 105 -16.64 -9.68 0.70
C LYS A 105 -17.30 -10.51 1.80
N LYS A 106 -16.69 -11.62 2.21
CA LYS A 106 -17.17 -12.46 3.33
C LYS A 106 -16.64 -11.99 4.69
N SER A 107 -15.66 -11.09 4.71
CA SER A 107 -15.13 -10.52 5.94
C SER A 107 -16.18 -9.63 6.61
N GLU A 108 -16.19 -9.62 7.94
CA GLU A 108 -17.00 -8.68 8.74
C GLU A 108 -16.63 -7.20 8.47
N HIS A 109 -15.46 -6.96 7.88
CA HIS A 109 -14.95 -5.62 7.56
C HIS A 109 -15.43 -5.08 6.21
N TYR A 110 -16.01 -5.90 5.32
CA TYR A 110 -16.33 -5.51 3.93
C TYR A 110 -17.14 -4.20 3.83
N GLU A 111 -18.24 -4.09 4.54
CA GLU A 111 -19.12 -2.91 4.51
C GLU A 111 -18.87 -1.95 5.66
N LYS A 112 -18.13 -2.39 6.69
CA LYS A 112 -17.94 -1.65 7.94
C LYS A 112 -16.84 -0.62 7.81
N ASP A 113 -15.63 -1.07 7.49
CA ASP A 113 -14.41 -0.26 7.61
C ASP A 113 -13.31 -0.67 6.62
N CYS A 114 -13.48 -1.75 5.86
CA CYS A 114 -12.58 -2.09 4.78
C CYS A 114 -13.20 -2.75 3.55
N ASP A 115 -13.64 -1.90 2.64
CA ASP A 115 -14.17 -2.27 1.33
C ASP A 115 -13.04 -2.49 0.28
N PRO A 116 -13.14 -3.54 -0.56
CA PRO A 116 -12.18 -3.86 -1.62
C PRO A 116 -12.48 -3.18 -2.97
N SER A 117 -13.36 -2.17 -3.06
CA SER A 117 -13.69 -1.55 -4.35
C SER A 117 -12.47 -0.98 -5.05
N GLN A 118 -11.52 -0.42 -4.30
CA GLN A 118 -10.26 0.07 -4.86
C GLN A 118 -9.46 -1.08 -5.49
N PHE A 119 -9.22 -2.16 -4.75
CA PHE A 119 -8.57 -3.36 -5.25
C PHE A 119 -9.28 -3.95 -6.48
N GLY A 120 -10.60 -4.01 -6.45
CA GLY A 120 -11.43 -4.49 -7.56
C GLY A 120 -11.25 -3.66 -8.83
N THR A 121 -11.10 -2.35 -8.69
CA THR A 121 -10.99 -1.40 -9.81
C THR A 121 -9.56 -1.12 -10.26
N TYR A 122 -8.54 -1.56 -9.52
CA TYR A 122 -7.17 -1.52 -10.00
C TYR A 122 -7.00 -2.48 -11.18
N ILE A 123 -6.71 -1.92 -12.34
CA ILE A 123 -6.37 -2.62 -13.59
C ILE A 123 -4.87 -2.38 -13.83
N LYS A 124 -4.27 -2.98 -14.86
CA LYS A 124 -2.90 -2.66 -15.33
C LYS A 124 -2.61 -1.15 -15.57
N SER A 125 -3.57 -0.23 -15.38
CA SER A 125 -3.30 1.22 -15.44
C SER A 125 -2.32 1.63 -14.35
N THR A 126 -1.45 2.58 -14.64
CA THR A 126 -0.40 3.06 -13.73
C THR A 126 -0.93 3.95 -12.60
N ASP A 127 -2.23 4.25 -12.55
CA ASP A 127 -2.80 5.21 -11.60
C ASP A 127 -2.66 4.77 -10.14
N HIS A 128 -2.77 3.46 -9.88
CA HIS A 128 -2.55 2.89 -8.56
C HIS A 128 -1.08 3.04 -8.10
N ILE A 129 -0.12 3.15 -9.03
CA ILE A 129 1.31 3.35 -8.71
C ILE A 129 1.49 4.74 -8.11
N THR A 130 0.88 5.76 -8.70
CA THR A 130 0.92 7.13 -8.18
C THR A 130 0.24 7.22 -6.83
N GLU A 131 -0.97 6.63 -6.68
CA GLU A 131 -1.66 6.53 -5.39
C GLU A 131 -0.76 5.88 -4.32
N LYS A 132 -0.16 4.73 -4.65
CA LYS A 132 0.74 4.00 -3.75
C LYS A 132 1.94 4.86 -3.31
N LYS A 133 2.61 5.53 -4.26
CA LYS A 133 3.79 6.35 -3.95
C LYS A 133 3.45 7.52 -3.02
N LEU A 134 2.28 8.15 -3.18
CA LEU A 134 1.83 9.22 -2.29
C LEU A 134 1.62 8.69 -0.85
N TYR A 135 0.89 7.57 -0.71
CA TYR A 135 0.66 6.96 0.61
C TYR A 135 1.93 6.42 1.26
N ASP A 136 2.84 5.85 0.48
CA ASP A 136 4.14 5.39 0.96
C ASP A 136 4.97 6.58 1.47
N TYR A 137 5.00 7.70 0.75
CA TYR A 137 5.70 8.91 1.20
C TYR A 137 5.10 9.49 2.47
N ALA A 138 3.77 9.60 2.55
CA ALA A 138 3.09 10.06 3.77
C ALA A 138 3.44 9.17 4.98
N LEU A 139 3.44 7.84 4.80
CA LEU A 139 3.80 6.89 5.85
C LEU A 139 5.28 6.95 6.26
N ASN A 140 6.15 7.33 5.34
CA ASN A 140 7.59 7.43 5.58
C ASN A 140 7.99 8.78 6.22
N TYR A 141 7.18 9.81 6.03
CA TYR A 141 7.54 11.19 6.37
C TYR A 141 8.01 11.37 7.81
N ASP A 142 7.22 10.95 8.81
CA ASP A 142 7.56 11.17 10.22
C ASP A 142 8.94 10.59 10.58
N GLU A 143 9.25 9.40 10.06
CA GLU A 143 10.54 8.73 10.33
C GLU A 143 11.69 9.45 9.62
N LEU A 144 11.47 9.90 8.38
CA LEU A 144 12.46 10.65 7.62
C LEU A 144 12.73 12.02 8.27
N ASN A 145 11.69 12.72 8.68
CA ASN A 145 11.76 14.00 9.39
C ASN A 145 12.53 13.88 10.70
N PHE A 146 12.19 12.88 11.50
CA PHE A 146 12.90 12.60 12.75
C PHE A 146 14.40 12.34 12.54
N ARG A 147 14.76 11.51 11.55
CA ARG A 147 16.14 11.07 11.30
C ARG A 147 17.03 12.13 10.67
N TYR A 148 16.50 12.85 9.68
CA TYR A 148 17.31 13.67 8.77
C TYR A 148 17.12 15.17 8.93
N LYS A 149 16.12 15.61 9.71
CA LYS A 149 15.87 17.04 9.95
C LYS A 149 15.89 17.41 11.43
N GLU A 150 15.17 16.69 12.28
CA GLU A 150 15.02 17.07 13.69
C GLU A 150 16.25 16.74 14.54
N ASN A 151 16.81 15.54 14.37
CA ASN A 151 17.88 15.06 15.24
C ASN A 151 19.24 14.92 14.55
N ASP A 152 19.30 15.08 13.21
CA ASP A 152 20.51 14.90 12.38
C ASP A 152 21.37 13.69 12.80
N ILE A 153 20.72 12.61 13.21
CA ILE A 153 21.38 11.46 13.87
C ILE A 153 22.24 10.70 12.84
N ILE A 154 21.82 10.73 11.58
CA ILE A 154 22.38 9.92 10.50
C ILE A 154 22.52 10.79 9.28
N ALA A 155 23.71 10.80 8.68
CA ALA A 155 23.94 11.46 7.41
C ALA A 155 22.96 10.96 6.33
N CYS A 156 22.29 11.89 5.65
CA CYS A 156 21.40 11.56 4.55
C CYS A 156 22.21 10.94 3.41
N THR A 157 21.81 9.74 2.97
CA THR A 157 22.46 9.08 1.83
C THR A 157 21.87 9.60 0.52
N ARG A 158 22.66 9.58 -0.57
CA ARG A 158 22.19 9.98 -1.91
C ARG A 158 20.89 9.28 -2.34
N ASN A 159 20.69 8.02 -1.93
CA ASN A 159 19.46 7.29 -2.29
C ASN A 159 18.24 7.78 -1.50
N ILE A 160 18.41 8.17 -0.24
CA ILE A 160 17.34 8.76 0.57
C ILE A 160 17.03 10.16 0.07
N GLU A 161 18.04 10.97 -0.20
CA GLU A 161 17.88 12.30 -0.81
C GLU A 161 17.11 12.22 -2.12
N LYS A 162 17.50 11.29 -3.01
CA LYS A 162 16.79 11.03 -4.27
C LYS A 162 15.34 10.61 -4.03
N TYR A 163 15.09 9.69 -3.10
CA TYR A 163 13.73 9.27 -2.74
C TYR A 163 12.86 10.44 -2.28
N ILE A 164 13.40 11.31 -1.41
CA ILE A 164 12.70 12.49 -0.89
C ILE A 164 12.40 13.47 -2.03
N SER A 165 13.38 13.80 -2.85
CA SER A 165 13.20 14.71 -3.99
C SER A 165 12.16 14.19 -4.99
N GLU A 166 12.27 12.92 -5.41
CA GLU A 166 11.29 12.31 -6.33
C GLU A 166 9.87 12.28 -5.72
N SER A 167 9.76 12.03 -4.41
CA SER A 167 8.46 12.02 -3.72
C SER A 167 7.82 13.42 -3.64
N LYS A 168 8.63 14.45 -3.40
CA LYS A 168 8.17 15.85 -3.40
C LYS A 168 7.79 16.33 -4.79
N GLU A 169 8.56 15.98 -5.81
CA GLU A 169 8.23 16.29 -7.20
C GLU A 169 6.89 15.64 -7.59
N LEU A 170 6.70 14.36 -7.27
CA LEU A 170 5.44 13.66 -7.51
C LEU A 170 4.27 14.33 -6.77
N TYR A 171 4.46 14.69 -5.50
CA TYR A 171 3.43 15.38 -4.72
C TYR A 171 3.00 16.69 -5.39
N LYS A 172 3.96 17.54 -5.78
CA LYS A 172 3.70 18.81 -6.47
C LYS A 172 3.06 18.61 -7.83
N GLN A 173 3.48 17.58 -8.57
CA GLN A 173 2.88 17.24 -9.85
C GLN A 173 1.40 16.89 -9.68
N VAL A 174 1.09 15.98 -8.76
CA VAL A 174 -0.29 15.58 -8.48
C VAL A 174 -1.11 16.77 -7.98
N GLU A 175 -0.57 17.59 -7.08
CA GLU A 175 -1.24 18.82 -6.61
C GLU A 175 -1.65 19.73 -7.77
N ASN A 176 -0.72 20.00 -8.70
CA ASN A 176 -1.01 20.81 -9.89
C ASN A 176 -2.03 20.17 -10.83
N GLU A 177 -1.94 18.86 -11.05
CA GLU A 177 -2.89 18.10 -11.88
C GLU A 177 -4.31 18.16 -11.28
N CYS A 178 -4.44 18.01 -9.96
CA CYS A 178 -5.72 18.02 -9.28
C CYS A 178 -6.39 19.40 -9.25
N ILE A 179 -5.62 20.49 -9.36
CA ILE A 179 -6.15 21.85 -9.47
C ILE A 179 -6.63 22.15 -10.90
N ARG A 180 -5.90 21.68 -11.91
CA ARG A 180 -6.14 22.03 -13.32
C ARG A 180 -7.20 21.15 -13.98
N ASP A 181 -7.39 19.94 -13.49
CA ASP A 181 -8.28 18.96 -14.09
C ASP A 181 -9.71 19.07 -13.54
N LYS A 182 -10.68 19.29 -14.43
CA LYS A 182 -12.11 19.33 -14.08
C LYS A 182 -12.62 17.98 -13.56
N ASP A 183 -11.97 16.89 -13.99
CA ASP A 183 -12.29 15.52 -13.57
C ASP A 183 -11.34 15.03 -12.46
N ALA A 184 -10.60 15.93 -11.79
CA ALA A 184 -9.70 15.59 -10.68
C ALA A 184 -10.38 14.76 -9.59
N HIS A 185 -11.67 14.97 -9.34
CA HIS A 185 -12.45 14.21 -8.36
C HIS A 185 -12.56 12.71 -8.70
N MET A 186 -12.43 12.35 -9.98
CA MET A 186 -12.42 10.95 -10.44
C MET A 186 -11.02 10.32 -10.37
N LYS A 187 -9.96 11.12 -10.21
CA LYS A 187 -8.58 10.63 -10.13
C LYS A 187 -8.24 10.13 -8.73
N ARG A 188 -7.74 8.89 -8.66
CA ARG A 188 -7.33 8.27 -7.40
C ARG A 188 -6.20 9.00 -6.71
N SER A 189 -5.23 9.49 -7.48
CA SER A 189 -4.12 10.30 -6.98
C SER A 189 -4.61 11.56 -6.28
N CYS A 190 -5.65 12.22 -6.80
CA CYS A 190 -6.27 13.38 -6.16
C CYS A 190 -7.03 13.03 -4.87
N SER A 191 -7.78 11.92 -4.88
CA SER A 191 -8.42 11.41 -3.66
C SER A 191 -7.40 11.07 -2.57
N ALA A 192 -6.29 10.43 -2.94
CA ALA A 192 -5.20 10.11 -2.03
C ALA A 192 -4.52 11.37 -1.50
N LEU A 193 -4.20 12.33 -2.38
CA LEU A 193 -3.61 13.62 -2.00
C LEU A 193 -4.50 14.35 -0.98
N LYS A 194 -5.81 14.45 -1.22
CA LYS A 194 -6.75 15.09 -0.31
C LYS A 194 -6.77 14.44 1.07
N LYS A 195 -6.77 13.10 1.13
CA LYS A 195 -6.72 12.34 2.39
C LYS A 195 -5.41 12.61 3.14
N ILE A 196 -4.29 12.63 2.42
CA ILE A 196 -2.96 12.90 2.98
C ILE A 196 -2.87 14.33 3.52
N GLN A 197 -3.39 15.33 2.79
CA GLN A 197 -3.42 16.72 3.23
C GLN A 197 -4.27 16.96 4.49
N ASN A 198 -5.25 16.09 4.77
CA ASN A 198 -5.99 16.14 6.03
C ASN A 198 -5.14 15.69 7.23
N ILE A 199 -4.18 14.78 7.04
CA ILE A 199 -3.24 14.36 8.09
C ILE A 199 -2.06 15.33 8.18
N TYR A 200 -1.51 15.73 7.04
CA TYR A 200 -0.32 16.57 6.89
C TYR A 200 -0.71 17.90 6.22
N PRO A 201 -1.34 18.82 6.96
CA PRO A 201 -1.82 20.08 6.41
C PRO A 201 -0.68 21.03 6.02
N ASN A 202 -1.01 22.11 5.32
CA ASN A 202 -0.08 23.20 4.99
C ASN A 202 1.18 22.74 4.26
N ASN A 203 1.07 21.69 3.45
CA ASN A 203 2.19 21.11 2.70
C ASN A 203 3.37 20.71 3.58
N GLU A 204 3.11 20.21 4.80
CA GLU A 204 4.12 19.68 5.73
C GLU A 204 5.06 18.66 5.05
N LEU A 205 4.50 17.80 4.20
CA LEU A 205 5.24 16.82 3.41
C LEU A 205 6.31 17.42 2.47
N LEU A 206 6.25 18.70 2.15
CA LEU A 206 7.25 19.39 1.32
C LEU A 206 8.41 19.98 2.14
N ASN A 207 8.32 19.97 3.47
CA ASN A 207 9.25 20.67 4.36
C ASN A 207 10.48 19.85 4.79
N LEU A 208 10.63 18.62 4.31
CA LEU A 208 11.72 17.72 4.71
C LEU A 208 13.10 18.13 4.17
#